data_AF-A0A3D1AGZ5-F1
#
_entry.id   AF-A0A3D1AGZ5-F1
#
_cell.length_a   1.000
_cell.length_b   1.000
_cell.length_c   1.000
_cell.angle_alpha   90.00
_cell.angle_beta   90.00
_cell.angle_gamma   90.00
#
_symmetry.space_group_name_H-M   'P 1'
#
loop_
_entity.id
_entity.type
_entity.pdbx_description
1 polymer ?
#
loop_
_entity_poly.entity_id
_entity_poly.type
_entity_poly.pdbx_seq_one_letter_code
_entity_poly.pdbx_strand_id
1 'polypeptide(L)'
;MIEPEVPPTIEIHSGYSIQLAASSRNVEWRSDNPSVATVSSTGLVTAKGKGKAVIYTYASEEKQDIVCYLDVYPRRNILFYIGADDNLINSDTPGKINQIRSGWQPDKGELLIYADRQGEGAFLLRVNNIPDANGYYGLDTLAVYGAENSADAAMLTRSINKMISDYPADSYGMIFFSHASGWLPQGALNRPRSMVIDGGNEMEYTDFASAIPDGQFDFIIFEACLMADVMSMYELRNKTEYILASSAEIVSPGFHDIYKEKIMNLFDT
;
A
#
# COMPACT_ATOMS: atom_id res chain seq x y z
N MET A 1 39.86 20.02 -15.50
CA MET A 1 38.43 20.28 -15.75
C MET A 1 37.71 19.95 -14.46
N ILE A 2 37.09 20.93 -13.83
CA ILE A 2 36.18 20.70 -12.71
C ILE A 2 34.86 20.36 -13.39
N GLU A 3 34.39 19.12 -13.27
CA GLU A 3 33.02 18.80 -13.68
C GLU A 3 32.08 19.66 -12.82
N PRO A 4 31.11 20.38 -13.41
CA PRO A 4 30.16 21.15 -12.63
C PRO A 4 29.40 20.18 -11.73
N GLU A 5 29.46 20.43 -10.42
CA GLU A 5 28.72 19.68 -9.41
C GLU A 5 27.24 19.71 -9.79
N VAL A 6 26.66 18.54 -10.07
CA VAL A 6 25.24 18.44 -10.40
C VAL A 6 24.47 18.89 -9.16
N PRO A 7 23.64 19.93 -9.25
CA PRO A 7 22.88 20.41 -8.10
C PRO A 7 22.00 19.28 -7.54
N PRO A 8 21.83 19.20 -6.21
CA PRO A 8 21.07 18.13 -5.57
C PRO A 8 19.63 18.11 -6.11
N THR A 9 19.15 16.91 -6.47
CA THR A 9 17.76 16.68 -6.88
C THR A 9 16.98 16.13 -5.70
N ILE A 10 15.80 16.69 -5.45
CA ILE A 10 14.88 16.23 -4.41
C ILE A 10 13.94 15.19 -5.03
N GLU A 11 13.90 14.01 -4.42
CA GLU A 11 12.92 12.97 -4.75
C GLU A 11 11.70 13.11 -3.84
N ILE A 12 10.50 13.09 -4.42
CA ILE A 12 9.24 13.19 -3.68
C ILE A 12 8.14 12.42 -4.40
N HIS A 13 7.18 11.86 -3.67
CA HIS A 13 6.02 11.19 -4.29
C HIS A 13 4.80 12.12 -4.41
N SER A 14 3.93 11.82 -5.37
CA SER A 14 2.70 12.59 -5.61
C SER A 14 1.81 12.70 -4.35
N GLY A 15 1.23 13.88 -4.15
CA GLY A 15 0.39 14.19 -2.99
C GLY A 15 1.15 14.64 -1.74
N TYR A 16 2.47 14.44 -1.67
CA TYR A 16 3.29 14.96 -0.59
C TYR A 16 3.77 16.39 -0.85
N SER A 17 4.23 17.04 0.21
CA SER A 17 4.77 18.40 0.15
C SER A 17 6.07 18.52 0.93
N ILE A 18 6.97 19.37 0.45
CA ILE A 18 8.24 19.69 1.09
C ILE A 18 8.39 21.20 1.22
N GLN A 19 8.84 21.66 2.38
CA GLN A 19 9.11 23.07 2.62
C GLN A 19 10.54 23.39 2.20
N LEU A 20 10.70 24.25 1.19
CA LEU A 20 12.00 24.79 0.82
C LEU A 20 12.31 26.04 1.65
N ALA A 21 13.59 26.26 1.94
CA ALA A 21 14.06 27.43 2.65
C ALA A 21 14.95 28.26 1.71
N ALA A 22 14.77 29.58 1.74
CA ALA A 22 15.67 30.52 1.09
C ALA A 22 16.52 31.24 2.13
N SER A 23 17.78 31.55 1.78
CA SER A 23 18.69 32.35 2.60
C SER A 23 18.25 33.82 2.69
N SER A 24 17.63 34.35 1.62
CA SER A 24 17.15 35.73 1.54
C SER A 24 15.69 35.85 2.01
N ARG A 25 15.36 37.00 2.63
CA ARG A 25 14.02 37.25 3.20
C ARG A 25 12.94 37.62 2.18
N ASN A 26 13.34 38.07 0.99
CA ASN A 26 12.45 38.53 -0.06
C ASN A 26 12.72 37.74 -1.35
N VAL A 27 12.15 36.53 -1.42
CA VAL A 27 12.25 35.67 -2.60
C VAL A 27 10.89 35.46 -3.25
N GLU A 28 10.89 35.41 -4.58
CA GLU A 28 9.74 34.98 -5.36
C GLU A 28 9.94 33.53 -5.82
N TRP A 29 8.93 32.69 -5.61
CA TRP A 29 8.96 31.27 -5.98
C TRP A 29 8.17 31.01 -7.26
N ARG A 30 8.70 30.17 -8.15
CA ARG A 30 7.98 29.68 -9.34
C ARG A 30 8.36 28.23 -9.68
N SER A 31 7.47 27.52 -10.33
CA SER A 31 7.71 26.19 -10.93
C SER A 31 7.68 26.29 -12.45
N ASP A 32 8.58 25.61 -13.16
CA ASP A 32 8.48 25.48 -14.62
C ASP A 32 7.34 24.57 -15.07
N ASN A 33 6.96 23.59 -14.24
CA ASN A 33 5.97 22.58 -14.55
C ASN A 33 4.94 22.41 -13.41
N PRO A 34 3.95 23.32 -13.32
CA PRO A 34 2.88 23.26 -12.31
C PRO A 34 1.97 22.03 -12.37
N SER A 35 2.04 21.22 -13.45
CA SER A 35 1.35 19.91 -13.50
C SER A 35 2.11 18.80 -12.76
N VAL A 36 3.44 18.93 -12.61
CA VAL A 36 4.28 17.98 -11.87
C VAL A 36 4.46 18.43 -10.42
N ALA A 37 4.78 19.71 -10.18
CA ALA A 37 4.92 20.27 -8.84
C ALA A 37 4.56 21.76 -8.81
N THR A 38 3.85 22.19 -7.76
CA THR A 38 3.56 23.61 -7.50
C THR A 38 4.31 24.11 -6.28
N VAL A 39 4.59 25.40 -6.20
CA VAL A 39 5.22 26.04 -5.04
C VAL A 39 4.39 27.23 -4.57
N SER A 40 4.21 27.36 -3.25
CA SER A 40 3.52 28.50 -2.64
C SER A 40 4.45 29.73 -2.54
N SER A 41 3.88 30.89 -2.21
CA SER A 41 4.68 32.10 -1.91
C SER A 41 5.60 31.93 -0.69
N THR A 42 5.34 30.94 0.17
CA THR A 42 6.17 30.62 1.34
C THR A 42 7.21 29.54 1.04
N GLY A 43 7.31 29.02 -0.19
CA GLY A 43 8.24 27.95 -0.55
C GLY A 43 7.76 26.53 -0.24
N LEU A 44 6.47 26.35 0.07
CA LEU A 44 5.90 25.01 0.22
C LEU A 44 5.68 24.42 -1.17
N VAL A 45 6.44 23.38 -1.51
CA VAL A 45 6.31 22.66 -2.77
C VAL A 45 5.38 21.47 -2.57
N THR A 46 4.38 21.32 -3.45
CA THR A 46 3.44 20.20 -3.48
C THR A 46 3.63 19.42 -4.77
N ALA A 47 3.96 18.14 -4.64
CA ALA A 47 4.08 17.21 -5.75
C ALA A 47 2.70 16.76 -6.23
N LYS A 48 2.45 16.81 -7.54
CA LYS A 48 1.13 16.53 -8.13
C LYS A 48 1.10 15.27 -8.97
N GLY A 49 2.14 14.98 -9.74
CA GLY A 49 2.17 13.83 -10.64
C GLY A 49 3.56 13.53 -11.13
N LYS A 50 3.76 12.30 -11.60
CA LYS A 50 5.06 11.79 -12.07
C LYS A 50 5.72 12.73 -13.07
N GLY A 51 7.00 13.02 -12.86
CA GLY A 51 7.81 13.77 -13.82
C GLY A 51 8.91 14.57 -13.14
N LYS A 52 9.56 15.42 -13.93
CA LYS A 52 10.57 16.35 -13.44
C LYS A 52 10.01 17.76 -13.38
N ALA A 53 10.36 18.51 -12.35
CA ALA A 53 10.05 19.93 -12.22
C ALA A 53 11.25 20.69 -11.65
N VAL A 54 11.33 21.96 -12.00
CA VAL A 54 12.36 22.87 -11.53
C VAL A 54 11.68 24.01 -10.78
N ILE A 55 12.03 24.14 -9.50
CA ILE A 55 11.59 25.25 -8.67
C ILE A 55 12.67 26.33 -8.69
N TYR A 56 12.28 27.53 -9.09
CA TYR A 56 13.15 28.70 -9.10
C TYR A 56 12.78 29.61 -7.93
N THR A 57 13.80 30.23 -7.37
CA THR A 57 13.66 31.33 -6.42
C THR A 57 14.46 32.52 -6.91
N TYR A 58 13.85 33.69 -6.91
CA TYR A 58 14.52 34.94 -7.28
C TYR A 58 14.74 35.80 -6.03
N ALA A 59 16.00 35.94 -5.60
CA ALA A 59 16.39 36.85 -4.54
C ALA A 59 16.77 38.22 -5.13
N SER A 60 15.99 39.26 -4.80
CA SER A 60 16.20 40.62 -5.30
C SER A 60 17.57 41.21 -4.93
N GLU A 61 18.19 40.72 -3.86
CA GLU A 61 19.49 41.16 -3.35
C GLU A 61 20.69 40.53 -4.10
N GLU A 62 20.53 39.31 -4.63
CA GLU A 62 21.65 38.52 -5.21
C GLU A 62 21.57 38.35 -6.74
N LYS A 63 20.44 38.72 -7.38
CA LYS A 63 20.21 38.57 -8.84
C LYS A 63 20.50 37.16 -9.39
N GLN A 64 20.42 36.14 -8.54
CA GLN A 64 20.71 34.76 -8.91
C GLN A 64 19.45 33.90 -8.70
N ASP A 65 19.08 33.15 -9.74
CA ASP A 65 18.05 32.13 -9.63
C ASP A 65 18.64 30.95 -8.84
N ILE A 66 18.15 30.73 -7.62
CA ILE A 66 18.43 29.46 -6.92
C ILE A 66 17.46 28.44 -7.48
N VAL A 67 18.02 27.31 -7.94
CA VAL A 67 17.29 26.27 -8.65
C VAL A 67 17.26 25.01 -7.81
N CYS A 68 16.06 24.48 -7.57
CA CYS A 68 15.85 23.19 -6.95
C CYS A 68 15.24 22.24 -8.00
N TYR A 69 15.90 21.13 -8.26
CA TYR A 69 15.42 20.09 -9.16
C TYR A 69 14.57 19.10 -8.38
N LEU A 70 13.41 18.75 -8.90
CA LEU A 70 12.52 17.74 -8.35
C LEU A 70 12.32 16.61 -9.34
N ASP A 71 12.45 15.39 -8.84
CA ASP A 71 11.97 14.18 -9.47
C ASP A 71 10.75 13.69 -8.67
N VAL A 72 9.58 13.78 -9.29
CA VAL A 72 8.31 13.35 -8.70
C VAL A 72 8.00 11.92 -9.14
N TYR A 73 7.82 11.04 -8.17
CA TYR A 73 7.47 9.63 -8.38
C TYR A 73 5.98 9.37 -8.10
N PRO A 74 5.36 8.38 -8.76
CA PRO A 74 4.01 7.94 -8.42
C PRO A 74 3.92 7.44 -6.98
N ARG A 75 2.75 7.65 -6.36
CA ARG A 75 2.44 7.09 -5.04
C ARG A 75 1.62 5.82 -5.21
N ARG A 76 2.00 4.75 -4.51
CA ARG A 76 1.24 3.49 -4.45
C ARG A 76 0.68 3.25 -3.06
N ASN A 77 -0.60 2.94 -2.95
CA ASN A 77 -1.18 2.50 -1.68
C ASN A 77 -1.37 0.98 -1.67
N ILE A 78 -1.11 0.33 -0.54
CA ILE A 78 -1.22 -1.13 -0.41
C ILE A 78 -2.30 -1.49 0.60
N LEU A 79 -3.20 -2.40 0.20
CA LEU A 79 -4.11 -3.08 1.11
C LEU A 79 -3.54 -4.43 1.52
N PHE A 80 -3.27 -4.60 2.81
CA PHE A 80 -3.02 -5.91 3.41
C PHE A 80 -4.32 -6.48 3.97
N TYR A 81 -4.92 -7.43 3.25
CA TYR A 81 -6.19 -8.06 3.62
C TYR A 81 -5.93 -9.39 4.34
N ILE A 82 -6.25 -9.45 5.64
CA ILE A 82 -6.15 -10.64 6.46
C ILE A 82 -7.51 -11.31 6.50
N GLY A 83 -7.70 -12.32 5.65
CA GLY A 83 -8.92 -13.13 5.59
C GLY A 83 -8.80 -14.38 6.45
N ALA A 84 -8.69 -14.25 7.77
CA ALA A 84 -8.68 -15.42 8.66
C ALA A 84 -9.21 -15.07 10.04
N ASP A 85 -10.16 -15.87 10.53
CA ASP A 85 -10.73 -15.75 11.88
C ASP A 85 -9.85 -16.50 12.90
N ASP A 86 -8.97 -15.72 13.52
CA ASP A 86 -8.35 -15.81 14.85
C ASP A 86 -7.64 -17.08 15.39
N ASN A 87 -7.75 -18.25 14.79
CA ASN A 87 -6.90 -19.38 15.21
C ASN A 87 -5.41 -19.22 14.80
N LEU A 88 -5.09 -18.19 14.01
CA LEU A 88 -3.71 -17.71 13.74
C LEU A 88 -3.38 -16.39 14.45
N ILE A 89 -4.36 -15.77 15.11
CA ILE A 89 -4.19 -14.43 15.70
C ILE A 89 -3.60 -14.53 17.11
N ASN A 90 -3.80 -15.65 17.80
CA ASN A 90 -3.22 -15.91 19.11
C ASN A 90 -1.80 -16.52 19.09
N SER A 91 -1.20 -16.77 17.91
CA SER A 91 0.22 -17.14 17.81
C SER A 91 1.06 -16.36 16.80
N ASP A 92 0.48 -15.64 15.82
CA ASP A 92 1.28 -15.00 14.74
C ASP A 92 0.79 -13.61 14.25
N THR A 93 -0.40 -13.11 14.59
CA THR A 93 -0.95 -11.90 13.92
C THR A 93 -0.59 -10.55 14.54
N PRO A 94 -0.47 -10.39 15.88
CA PRO A 94 0.29 -9.27 16.44
C PRO A 94 1.69 -9.23 15.82
N GLY A 95 2.28 -10.40 15.56
CA GLY A 95 3.52 -10.58 14.84
C GLY A 95 3.49 -9.98 13.43
N LYS A 96 2.62 -10.47 12.54
CA LYS A 96 2.59 -10.03 11.13
C LYS A 96 2.27 -8.55 10.95
N ILE A 97 1.26 -8.05 11.66
CA ILE A 97 0.92 -6.62 11.64
C ILE A 97 2.10 -5.80 12.16
N ASN A 98 2.79 -6.26 13.22
CA ASN A 98 4.01 -5.60 13.71
C ASN A 98 5.15 -5.65 12.70
N GLN A 99 5.40 -6.79 12.04
CA GLN A 99 6.48 -6.90 11.05
C GLN A 99 6.25 -5.97 9.87
N ILE A 100 5.06 -6.01 9.27
CA ILE A 100 4.75 -5.18 8.11
C ILE A 100 4.77 -3.69 8.43
N ARG A 101 4.21 -3.28 9.59
CA ARG A 101 4.26 -1.88 10.03
C ARG A 101 5.66 -1.45 10.50
N SER A 102 6.53 -2.38 10.89
CA SER A 102 7.93 -2.06 11.24
C SER A 102 8.81 -1.83 10.02
N GLY A 103 8.48 -2.45 8.89
CA GLY A 103 9.19 -2.27 7.63
C GLY A 103 8.69 -1.08 6.83
N TRP A 104 7.41 -0.71 7.00
CA TRP A 104 6.82 0.43 6.32
C TRP A 104 7.49 1.74 6.74
N GLN A 105 7.60 2.67 5.81
CA GLN A 105 8.11 4.02 6.00
C GLN A 105 7.18 5.02 5.31
N PRO A 106 7.04 6.24 5.84
CA PRO A 106 6.23 7.27 5.22
C PRO A 106 6.77 7.69 3.84
N ASP A 107 6.00 8.55 3.16
CA ASP A 107 6.41 9.32 1.97
C ASP A 107 6.47 8.57 0.62
N LYS A 108 6.24 7.25 0.57
CA LYS A 108 6.05 6.52 -0.70
C LYS A 108 4.61 6.08 -0.97
N GLY A 109 3.76 6.10 0.07
CA GLY A 109 2.37 5.71 0.01
C GLY A 109 1.86 5.11 1.31
N GLU A 110 0.56 4.82 1.32
CA GLU A 110 -0.16 4.39 2.51
C GLU A 110 -0.24 2.86 2.59
N LEU A 111 -0.06 2.32 3.80
CA LEU A 111 -0.31 0.91 4.10
C LEU A 111 -1.60 0.80 4.93
N LEU A 112 -2.62 0.18 4.33
CA LEU A 112 -3.88 -0.12 5.00
C LEU A 112 -3.95 -1.60 5.32
N ILE A 113 -4.61 -1.95 6.43
CA ILE A 113 -4.71 -3.32 6.92
C ILE A 113 -6.17 -3.60 7.24
N TYR A 114 -6.77 -4.55 6.55
CA TYR A 114 -8.03 -5.16 6.99
C TYR A 114 -7.70 -6.35 7.89
N ALA A 115 -8.30 -6.40 9.07
CA ALA A 115 -8.16 -7.51 10.00
C ALA A 115 -9.46 -7.75 10.76
N ASP A 116 -9.83 -9.01 10.87
CA ASP A 116 -10.93 -9.48 11.70
C ASP A 116 -10.38 -10.26 12.88
N ARG A 117 -10.76 -9.82 14.08
CA ARG A 117 -10.19 -10.30 15.35
C ARG A 117 -11.29 -10.92 16.18
N GLN A 118 -11.12 -12.17 16.58
CA GLN A 118 -12.11 -12.88 17.38
C GLN A 118 -12.38 -12.15 18.68
N GLY A 119 -13.65 -11.87 18.92
CA GLY A 119 -14.11 -11.15 20.11
C GLY A 119 -13.94 -9.63 20.06
N GLU A 120 -13.21 -9.07 19.09
CA GLU A 120 -13.07 -7.63 18.85
C GLU A 120 -13.83 -7.15 17.60
N GLY A 121 -14.01 -8.02 16.61
CA GLY A 121 -14.64 -7.75 15.31
C GLY A 121 -13.63 -7.32 14.23
N ALA A 122 -14.17 -6.89 13.08
CA ALA A 122 -13.40 -6.48 11.93
C ALA A 122 -13.11 -4.97 11.90
N PHE A 123 -11.91 -4.65 11.42
CA PHE A 123 -11.38 -3.29 11.35
C PHE A 123 -10.70 -3.03 10.01
N LEU A 124 -10.79 -1.78 9.54
CA LEU A 124 -9.84 -1.24 8.57
C LEU A 124 -8.93 -0.26 9.30
N LEU A 125 -7.63 -0.53 9.23
CA LEU A 125 -6.58 0.22 9.90
C LEU A 125 -5.67 0.88 8.86
N ARG A 126 -5.03 1.98 9.24
CA ARG A 126 -3.94 2.62 8.49
C ARG A 126 -2.71 2.67 9.36
N VAL A 127 -1.56 2.30 8.81
CA VAL A 127 -0.28 2.56 9.48
C VAL A 127 -0.02 4.08 9.47
N ASN A 128 0.16 4.66 10.65
CA ASN A 128 0.43 6.10 10.80
C ASN A 128 1.92 6.37 10.95
N ASN A 129 2.35 7.61 10.73
CA ASN A 129 3.76 8.00 10.79
C ASN A 129 4.27 8.32 12.21
N ILE A 130 3.58 7.83 13.25
CA ILE A 130 3.95 8.06 14.66
C ILE A 130 4.51 6.74 15.23
N PRO A 131 5.83 6.62 15.40
CA PRO A 131 6.42 5.42 15.98
C PRO A 131 6.14 5.33 17.49
N ASP A 132 5.91 4.11 17.97
CA ASP A 132 5.82 3.79 19.39
C ASP A 132 7.22 3.70 20.04
N ALA A 133 7.25 3.42 21.35
CA ALA A 133 8.51 3.32 22.12
C ALA A 133 9.45 2.20 21.63
N ASN A 134 8.94 1.23 20.87
CA ASN A 134 9.71 0.14 20.28
C ASN A 134 10.06 0.40 18.80
N GLY A 135 9.68 1.57 18.26
CA GLY A 135 9.92 1.95 16.88
C GLY A 135 8.89 1.40 15.89
N TYR A 136 7.78 0.81 16.34
CA TYR A 136 6.70 0.39 15.44
C TYR A 136 5.81 1.58 15.12
N TYR A 137 5.57 1.83 13.84
CA TYR A 137 4.56 2.80 13.41
C TYR A 137 3.16 2.43 13.96
N GLY A 138 2.45 3.44 14.46
CA GLY A 138 1.12 3.30 15.05
C GLY A 138 0.06 2.88 14.04
N LEU A 139 -1.15 2.62 14.54
CA LEU A 139 -2.31 2.25 13.72
C LEU A 139 -3.46 3.21 14.02
N ASP A 140 -3.97 3.85 12.99
CA ASP A 140 -5.21 4.62 13.03
C ASP A 140 -6.37 3.71 12.61
N THR A 141 -7.43 3.65 13.42
CA THR A 141 -8.66 2.94 13.04
C THR A 141 -9.48 3.79 12.08
N LEU A 142 -9.61 3.34 10.83
CA LEU A 142 -10.39 4.01 9.80
C LEU A 142 -11.86 3.58 9.78
N ALA A 143 -12.13 2.33 10.14
CA ALA A 143 -13.48 1.79 10.31
C ALA A 143 -13.49 0.63 11.31
N VAL A 144 -14.63 0.51 12.00
CA VAL A 144 -15.00 -0.64 12.83
C VAL A 144 -16.25 -1.23 12.20
N TYR A 145 -16.20 -2.51 11.83
CA TYR A 145 -17.31 -3.20 11.17
C TYR A 145 -18.09 -4.12 12.13
N GLY A 146 -17.54 -4.41 13.31
CA GLY A 146 -18.15 -5.33 14.27
C GLY A 146 -17.91 -6.79 13.87
N ALA A 147 -18.76 -7.71 14.32
CA ALA A 147 -18.69 -9.11 13.89
C ALA A 147 -19.06 -9.20 12.40
N GLU A 148 -18.09 -9.55 11.57
CA GLU A 148 -18.24 -9.67 10.13
C GLU A 148 -17.84 -11.07 9.67
N ASN A 149 -18.08 -11.35 8.39
CA ASN A 149 -17.52 -12.50 7.72
C ASN A 149 -16.44 -11.99 6.75
N SER A 150 -15.18 -12.22 7.09
CA SER A 150 -14.02 -11.89 6.25
C SER A 150 -14.00 -12.65 4.92
N ALA A 151 -14.76 -13.75 4.83
CA ALA A 151 -15.00 -14.49 3.59
C ALA A 151 -16.12 -13.89 2.72
N ASP A 152 -16.77 -12.80 3.13
CA ASP A 152 -17.76 -12.09 2.32
C ASP A 152 -17.07 -11.17 1.29
N ALA A 153 -17.34 -11.41 0.00
CA ALA A 153 -16.84 -10.57 -1.09
C ALA A 153 -17.29 -9.11 -0.97
N ALA A 154 -18.45 -8.86 -0.35
CA ALA A 154 -18.90 -7.50 -0.08
C ALA A 154 -18.00 -6.79 0.94
N MET A 155 -17.42 -7.52 1.91
CA MET A 155 -16.47 -6.95 2.86
C MET A 155 -15.15 -6.57 2.16
N LEU A 156 -14.62 -7.44 1.31
CA LEU A 156 -13.46 -7.11 0.49
C LEU A 156 -13.71 -5.86 -0.38
N THR A 157 -14.85 -5.82 -1.06
CA THR A 157 -15.28 -4.67 -1.89
C THR A 157 -15.34 -3.38 -1.06
N ARG A 158 -15.94 -3.43 0.13
CA ARG A 158 -16.03 -2.27 1.04
C ARG A 158 -14.66 -1.77 1.47
N SER A 159 -13.73 -2.66 1.81
CA SER A 159 -12.37 -2.32 2.21
C SER A 159 -11.57 -1.67 1.08
N ILE A 160 -11.65 -2.23 -0.14
CA ILE A 160 -11.00 -1.68 -1.34
C ILE A 160 -11.55 -0.28 -1.64
N ASN A 161 -12.88 -0.13 -1.69
CA ASN A 161 -13.50 1.16 -2.00
C ASN A 161 -13.17 2.23 -0.96
N LYS A 162 -13.13 1.87 0.33
CA LYS A 162 -12.75 2.79 1.39
C LYS A 162 -11.29 3.24 1.28
N MET A 163 -10.37 2.32 0.96
CA MET A 163 -8.98 2.68 0.69
C MET A 163 -8.87 3.69 -0.45
N ILE A 164 -9.52 3.42 -1.58
CA ILE A 164 -9.44 4.27 -2.79
C ILE A 164 -10.05 5.65 -2.53
N SER A 165 -11.20 5.68 -1.85
CA SER A 165 -11.92 6.92 -1.56
C SER A 165 -11.18 7.81 -0.56
N ASP A 166 -10.75 7.24 0.57
CA ASP A 166 -10.15 8.02 1.66
C ASP A 166 -8.68 8.33 1.38
N TYR A 167 -8.00 7.45 0.62
CA TYR A 167 -6.60 7.59 0.25
C TYR A 167 -6.41 7.31 -1.25
N PRO A 168 -6.80 8.27 -2.12
CA PRO A 168 -6.51 8.19 -3.55
C PRO A 168 -5.00 8.04 -3.78
N ALA A 169 -4.55 7.32 -4.81
CA ALA A 169 -3.15 7.13 -5.17
C ALA A 169 -3.01 6.95 -6.68
N ASP A 170 -1.79 7.02 -7.23
CA ASP A 170 -1.57 6.79 -8.66
C ASP A 170 -1.72 5.30 -9.02
N SER A 171 -1.46 4.42 -8.08
CA SER A 171 -1.59 2.97 -8.22
C SER A 171 -1.90 2.29 -6.89
N TYR A 172 -2.29 1.03 -6.96
CA TYR A 172 -2.62 0.23 -5.79
C TYR A 172 -1.97 -1.16 -5.86
N GLY A 173 -1.60 -1.70 -4.71
CA GLY A 173 -1.21 -3.10 -4.55
C GLY A 173 -2.08 -3.80 -3.52
N MET A 174 -2.15 -5.12 -3.59
CA MET A 174 -2.83 -5.93 -2.58
C MET A 174 -1.93 -7.05 -2.10
N ILE A 175 -1.89 -7.25 -0.79
CA ILE A 175 -1.35 -8.44 -0.15
C ILE A 175 -2.52 -9.13 0.50
N PHE A 176 -2.73 -10.39 0.17
CA PHE A 176 -3.82 -11.20 0.67
C PHE A 176 -3.27 -12.35 1.49
N PHE A 177 -3.62 -12.40 2.77
CA PHE A 177 -3.22 -13.46 3.68
C PHE A 177 -4.43 -14.26 4.13
N SER A 178 -4.40 -15.56 3.85
CA SER A 178 -5.43 -16.50 4.30
C SER A 178 -4.95 -17.95 4.19
N HIS A 179 -5.76 -18.88 4.69
CA HIS A 179 -5.65 -20.30 4.40
C HIS A 179 -6.44 -20.65 3.13
N ALA A 180 -5.75 -20.87 2.00
CA ALA A 180 -6.38 -21.32 0.76
C ALA A 180 -6.11 -22.80 0.43
N SER A 181 -6.90 -23.41 -0.47
CA SER A 181 -6.59 -24.72 -1.11
C SER A 181 -6.59 -24.71 -2.64
N GLY A 182 -6.36 -23.56 -3.27
CA GLY A 182 -6.38 -23.46 -4.75
C GLY A 182 -7.81 -23.54 -5.31
N TRP A 183 -7.96 -23.74 -6.62
CA TRP A 183 -9.24 -23.71 -7.37
C TRP A 183 -10.25 -24.84 -7.05
N LEU A 184 -10.16 -25.51 -5.91
CA LEU A 184 -11.11 -26.58 -5.59
C LEU A 184 -12.48 -25.98 -5.24
N PRO A 185 -13.58 -26.42 -5.88
CA PRO A 185 -14.91 -25.91 -5.59
C PRO A 185 -15.36 -26.30 -4.18
N GLN A 186 -16.32 -25.55 -3.63
CA GLN A 186 -16.87 -25.83 -2.31
C GLN A 186 -17.32 -27.30 -2.21
N GLY A 187 -16.90 -27.99 -1.15
CA GLY A 187 -17.27 -29.39 -0.90
C GLY A 187 -16.46 -30.45 -1.67
N ALA A 188 -15.49 -30.08 -2.51
CA ALA A 188 -14.63 -31.05 -3.22
C ALA A 188 -13.71 -31.88 -2.31
N LEU A 189 -13.41 -31.37 -1.11
CA LEU A 189 -12.69 -32.09 -0.05
C LEU A 189 -13.62 -32.21 1.17
N ASN A 190 -13.48 -33.28 1.95
CA ASN A 190 -14.18 -33.46 3.24
C ASN A 190 -13.92 -32.30 4.24
N ARG A 191 -12.90 -31.48 3.97
CA ARG A 191 -12.59 -30.19 4.61
C ARG A 191 -12.13 -29.22 3.51
N PRO A 192 -13.05 -28.57 2.78
CA PRO A 192 -12.67 -27.66 1.71
C PRO A 192 -11.95 -26.44 2.29
N ARG A 193 -11.07 -25.82 1.49
CA ARG A 193 -10.55 -24.48 1.78
C ARG A 193 -10.66 -23.60 0.53
N SER A 194 -11.69 -22.80 0.43
CA SER A 194 -11.73 -21.67 -0.50
C SER A 194 -10.61 -20.65 -0.22
N MET A 195 -10.62 -19.46 -0.85
CA MET A 195 -9.56 -18.46 -0.62
C MET A 195 -9.57 -17.83 0.77
N VAL A 196 -10.73 -17.80 1.44
CA VAL A 196 -10.89 -17.33 2.82
C VAL A 196 -11.70 -18.35 3.59
N ILE A 197 -11.29 -18.69 4.82
CA ILE A 197 -12.17 -19.42 5.74
C ILE A 197 -12.39 -18.58 6.99
N ASP A 198 -13.67 -18.33 7.29
CA ASP A 198 -14.10 -17.60 8.47
C ASP A 198 -15.36 -18.26 9.06
N GLY A 199 -15.25 -18.79 10.30
CA GLY A 199 -16.37 -19.43 10.98
C GLY A 199 -17.02 -20.62 10.23
N GLY A 200 -16.34 -21.17 9.21
CA GLY A 200 -16.88 -22.19 8.30
C GLY A 200 -17.51 -21.64 7.00
N ASN A 201 -17.55 -20.31 6.84
CA ASN A 201 -17.85 -19.65 5.57
C ASN A 201 -16.60 -19.60 4.69
N GLU A 202 -16.83 -19.59 3.38
CA GLU A 202 -15.81 -19.74 2.36
C GLU A 202 -16.02 -18.70 1.25
N MET A 203 -14.94 -18.06 0.78
CA MET A 203 -14.96 -17.13 -0.35
C MET A 203 -14.49 -17.82 -1.63
N GLU A 204 -15.37 -17.98 -2.61
CA GLU A 204 -15.01 -18.53 -3.91
C GLU A 204 -14.15 -17.56 -4.75
N TYR A 205 -13.44 -18.12 -5.73
CA TYR A 205 -12.57 -17.36 -6.64
C TYR A 205 -13.34 -16.35 -7.48
N THR A 206 -14.50 -16.74 -7.98
CA THR A 206 -15.37 -15.86 -8.76
C THR A 206 -15.89 -14.70 -7.92
N ASP A 207 -16.21 -14.94 -6.65
CA ASP A 207 -16.70 -13.92 -5.74
C ASP A 207 -15.60 -12.90 -5.41
N PHE A 208 -14.40 -13.37 -5.08
CA PHE A 208 -13.24 -12.51 -4.87
C PHE A 208 -12.86 -11.72 -6.14
N ALA A 209 -12.82 -12.37 -7.30
CA ALA A 209 -12.52 -11.68 -8.56
C ALA A 209 -13.59 -10.63 -8.86
N SER A 210 -14.87 -10.91 -8.57
CA SER A 210 -15.97 -9.95 -8.74
C SER A 210 -15.87 -8.76 -7.77
N ALA A 211 -15.30 -8.96 -6.58
CA ALA A 211 -15.08 -7.90 -5.59
C ALA A 211 -14.00 -6.90 -5.99
N ILE A 212 -13.13 -7.28 -6.94
CA ILE A 212 -12.01 -6.45 -7.41
C ILE A 212 -12.38 -5.85 -8.78
N PRO A 213 -12.36 -4.52 -8.93
CA PRO A 213 -12.51 -3.88 -10.25
C PRO A 213 -11.39 -4.29 -11.21
N ASP A 214 -11.67 -4.29 -12.52
CA ASP A 214 -10.66 -4.60 -13.53
C ASP A 214 -9.55 -3.53 -13.53
N GLY A 215 -8.30 -3.98 -13.60
CA GLY A 215 -7.11 -3.12 -13.56
C GLY A 215 -6.91 -2.39 -12.23
N GLN A 216 -7.58 -2.79 -11.16
CA GLN A 216 -7.54 -2.06 -9.88
C GLN A 216 -6.16 -2.08 -9.22
N PHE A 217 -5.41 -3.18 -9.36
CA PHE A 217 -4.14 -3.38 -8.68
C PHE A 217 -3.00 -3.62 -9.67
N ASP A 218 -1.86 -2.98 -9.46
CA ASP A 218 -0.62 -3.29 -10.20
C ASP A 218 -0.19 -4.74 -9.91
N PHE A 219 -0.34 -5.16 -8.64
CA PHE A 219 -0.07 -6.53 -8.23
C PHE A 219 -1.05 -7.03 -7.16
N ILE A 220 -1.25 -8.35 -7.14
CA ILE A 220 -1.84 -9.08 -6.01
C ILE A 220 -0.84 -10.13 -5.53
N ILE A 221 -0.45 -10.06 -4.27
CA ILE A 221 0.40 -11.04 -3.61
C ILE A 221 -0.47 -11.93 -2.74
N PHE A 222 -0.44 -13.23 -3.02
CA PHE A 222 -1.11 -14.24 -2.20
C PHE A 222 -0.11 -14.88 -1.23
N GLU A 223 -0.21 -14.50 0.04
CA GLU A 223 0.32 -15.28 1.15
C GLU A 223 -0.73 -16.35 1.55
N ALA A 224 -1.03 -17.23 0.59
CA ALA A 224 -1.96 -18.33 0.73
C ALA A 224 -1.52 -19.55 -0.11
N CYS A 225 -1.89 -20.75 0.33
CA CYS A 225 -1.46 -22.00 -0.30
C CYS A 225 -2.13 -22.25 -1.66
N LEU A 226 -1.41 -22.90 -2.58
CA LEU A 226 -1.95 -23.44 -3.84
C LEU A 226 -2.60 -22.40 -4.76
N MET A 227 -2.23 -21.13 -4.64
CA MET A 227 -2.78 -20.03 -5.43
C MET A 227 -2.13 -19.91 -6.82
N ALA A 228 -0.96 -20.52 -7.05
CA ALA A 228 -0.29 -20.49 -8.34
C ALA A 228 -0.74 -21.61 -9.27
N ASP A 229 -2.03 -21.60 -9.60
CA ASP A 229 -2.64 -22.50 -10.57
C ASP A 229 -3.25 -21.71 -11.75
N VAL A 230 -3.34 -22.34 -12.92
CA VAL A 230 -3.77 -21.67 -14.16
C VAL A 230 -5.20 -21.15 -14.10
N MET A 231 -6.08 -21.77 -13.31
CA MET A 231 -7.48 -21.35 -13.19
C MET A 231 -7.57 -20.07 -12.37
N SER A 232 -6.89 -20.02 -11.22
CA SER A 232 -6.76 -18.82 -10.38
C SER A 232 -6.14 -17.65 -11.15
N MET A 233 -5.05 -17.90 -11.89
CA MET A 233 -4.43 -16.87 -12.73
C MET A 233 -5.36 -16.40 -13.85
N TYR A 234 -6.09 -17.31 -14.48
CA TYR A 234 -7.03 -16.96 -15.54
C TYR A 234 -8.17 -16.11 -15.00
N GLU A 235 -8.77 -16.47 -13.86
CA GLU A 235 -9.86 -15.71 -13.26
C GLU A 235 -9.44 -14.27 -12.89
N LEU A 236 -8.21 -14.10 -12.41
CA LEU A 236 -7.67 -12.80 -11.98
C LEU A 236 -7.00 -12.00 -13.11
N ARG A 237 -6.96 -12.51 -14.35
CA ARG A 237 -6.17 -11.94 -15.46
C ARG A 237 -6.50 -10.48 -15.83
N ASN A 238 -7.71 -10.03 -15.53
CA ASN A 238 -8.15 -8.65 -15.79
C ASN A 238 -8.06 -7.76 -14.55
N LYS A 239 -7.81 -8.34 -13.38
CA LYS A 239 -7.86 -7.65 -12.07
C LYS A 239 -6.54 -6.98 -11.74
N THR A 240 -5.45 -7.58 -12.20
CA THR A 240 -4.09 -7.13 -11.88
C THR A 240 -3.09 -7.48 -12.99
N GLU A 241 -1.99 -6.72 -13.07
CA GLU A 241 -0.91 -6.97 -14.03
C GLU A 241 0.02 -8.10 -13.56
N TYR A 242 0.33 -8.14 -12.25
CA TYR A 242 1.24 -9.13 -11.67
C TYR A 242 0.61 -9.91 -10.52
N ILE A 243 0.88 -11.21 -10.46
CA ILE A 243 0.49 -12.05 -9.33
C ILE A 243 1.73 -12.74 -8.77
N LEU A 244 1.91 -12.66 -7.45
CA LEU A 244 2.87 -13.48 -6.71
C LEU A 244 2.10 -14.51 -5.88
N ALA A 245 2.32 -15.78 -6.14
CA ALA A 245 1.59 -16.88 -5.51
C ALA A 245 2.48 -18.12 -5.39
N SER A 246 2.08 -19.05 -4.52
CA SER A 246 2.73 -20.36 -4.36
C SER A 246 1.89 -21.46 -5.00
N SER A 247 2.52 -22.38 -5.75
CA SER A 247 1.86 -23.59 -6.28
C SER A 247 1.79 -24.71 -5.23
N ALA A 248 2.42 -24.51 -4.08
CA ALA A 248 2.49 -25.46 -2.96
C ALA A 248 1.95 -24.80 -1.68
N GLU A 249 1.95 -25.55 -0.59
CA GLU A 249 1.65 -24.99 0.73
C GLU A 249 2.68 -23.94 1.15
N ILE A 250 2.20 -22.83 1.71
CA ILE A 250 3.03 -21.85 2.41
C ILE A 250 2.97 -22.23 3.89
N VAL A 251 4.09 -22.70 4.43
CA VAL A 251 4.19 -23.12 5.82
C VAL A 251 4.37 -21.89 6.71
N SER A 252 3.75 -21.90 7.90
CA SER A 252 3.98 -20.86 8.92
C SER A 252 5.49 -20.71 9.19
N PRO A 253 6.01 -19.48 9.31
CA PRO A 253 5.27 -18.22 9.46
C PRO A 253 4.99 -17.48 8.14
N GLY A 254 5.17 -18.14 6.98
CA GLY A 254 4.95 -17.54 5.67
C GLY A 254 5.89 -16.37 5.39
N PHE A 255 5.35 -15.20 5.07
CA PHE A 255 6.11 -13.99 4.73
C PHE A 255 6.46 -13.12 5.94
N HIS A 256 6.20 -13.59 7.18
CA HIS A 256 6.40 -12.83 8.40
C HIS A 256 7.77 -12.11 8.47
N ASP A 257 8.87 -12.85 8.33
CA ASP A 257 10.22 -12.30 8.51
C ASP A 257 10.66 -11.37 7.37
N ILE A 258 10.07 -11.52 6.18
CA ILE A 258 10.45 -10.72 5.00
C ILE A 258 9.73 -9.37 4.97
N TYR A 259 8.58 -9.23 5.63
CA TYR A 259 7.81 -8.00 5.60
C TYR A 259 8.61 -6.80 6.08
N LYS A 260 9.30 -6.93 7.22
CA LYS A 260 10.12 -5.84 7.77
C LYS A 260 11.19 -5.34 6.80
N GLU A 261 11.82 -6.24 6.04
CA GLU A 261 12.95 -5.89 5.18
C GLU A 261 12.54 -5.49 3.77
N LYS A 262 11.39 -5.98 3.28
CA LYS A 262 11.04 -5.93 1.85
C LYS A 262 9.75 -5.19 1.55
N ILE A 263 8.93 -4.84 2.54
CA ILE A 263 7.64 -4.18 2.28
C ILE A 263 7.79 -2.89 1.47
N MET A 264 8.85 -2.11 1.69
CA MET A 264 9.07 -0.86 0.95
C MET A 264 9.36 -1.05 -0.53
N ASN A 265 9.86 -2.22 -0.95
CA ASN A 265 10.06 -2.52 -2.36
C ASN A 265 8.72 -2.58 -3.13
N LEU A 266 7.62 -2.89 -2.43
CA LEU A 266 6.29 -2.93 -3.04
C LEU A 266 5.72 -1.53 -3.29
N PHE A 267 6.30 -0.49 -2.70
CA PHE A 267 5.93 0.91 -2.90
C PHE A 267 6.72 1.59 -4.04
N ASP A 268 7.73 0.91 -4.61
CA ASP A 268 8.51 1.45 -5.71
C ASP A 268 7.71 1.36 -7.04
N THR A 269 7.75 2.43 -7.84
CA THR A 269 6.91 2.64 -9.04
C THR A 269 7.71 3.17 -10.23
#